data_AF-A0A7L1JQ60-F1
#
_entry.id   AF-A0A7L1JQ60-F1
#
_cell.length_a   1.000
_cell.length_b   1.000
_cell.length_c   1.000
_cell.angle_alpha   90.00
_cell.angle_beta   90.00
_cell.angle_gamma   90.00
#
_symmetry.space_group_name_H-M   'P 1'
#
loop_
_entity.id
_entity.type
_entity.pdbx_description
1 polymer ?
#
loop_
_entity_poly.entity_id
_entity_poly.type
_entity_poly.pdbx_seq_one_letter_code
_entity_poly.pdbx_strand_id
1 'polypeptide(L)'
;TMTIDNDKRIVDVHVRSGLYSSDTIFDYMHGYIATRLFSRNACFIMKIKKEYIPDLEEMGRLAFERQTMNTVYSPYSVWVQFQSGHSRLGRMRDWLVYGKAIEQLCTGLPLYQ
;
A
#
# COMPACT_ATOMS: atom_id res chain seq x y z
N THR A 1 -10.86 -2.37 -5.41
CA THR A 1 -11.58 -1.23 -4.82
C THR A 1 -10.59 -0.37 -4.07
N MET A 2 -10.87 0.92 -3.92
CA MET A 2 -10.02 1.87 -3.19
C MET A 2 -10.90 2.68 -2.26
N THR A 3 -10.48 2.84 -1.01
CA THR A 3 -11.17 3.60 0.02
C THR A 3 -10.18 4.59 0.65
N ILE A 4 -10.64 5.81 0.89
CA ILE A 4 -9.83 6.90 1.44
C ILE A 4 -10.48 7.34 2.75
N ASP A 5 -9.72 7.22 3.84
CA ASP A 5 -10.09 7.71 5.16
C ASP A 5 -9.24 8.96 5.44
N ASN A 6 -9.84 10.14 5.23
CA ASN A 6 -9.14 11.42 5.38
C ASN A 6 -8.76 11.71 6.83
N ASP A 7 -9.60 11.32 7.79
CA ASP A 7 -9.38 11.57 9.21
C ASP A 7 -8.18 10.78 9.73
N LYS A 8 -8.07 9.50 9.33
CA LYS A 8 -6.92 8.66 9.66
C LYS A 8 -5.74 8.84 8.71
N ARG A 9 -5.92 9.61 7.63
CA ARG A 9 -4.99 9.76 6.50
C ARG A 9 -4.50 8.42 5.95
N ILE A 10 -5.44 7.51 5.71
CA ILE A 10 -5.19 6.17 5.18
C ILE A 10 -5.84 6.00 3.81
N VAL A 11 -5.14 5.32 2.91
CA VAL A 11 -5.75 4.73 1.71
C VAL A 11 -5.68 3.22 1.81
N ASP A 12 -6.81 2.56 1.64
CA ASP A 12 -6.91 1.10 1.55
C ASP A 12 -7.26 0.69 0.11
N VAL A 13 -6.44 -0.17 -0.48
CA VAL A 13 -6.58 -0.63 -1.86
C VAL A 13 -6.66 -2.15 -1.89
N HIS A 14 -7.78 -2.66 -2.38
CA HIS A 14 -8.00 -4.09 -2.60
C HIS A 14 -7.92 -4.42 -4.09
N VAL A 15 -7.01 -5.32 -4.46
CA VAL A 15 -6.91 -5.90 -5.80
C VAL A 15 -7.34 -7.36 -5.74
N ARG A 16 -8.23 -7.75 -6.65
CA ARG A 16 -8.76 -9.12 -6.76
C ARG A 16 -8.49 -9.61 -8.19
N SER A 17 -7.29 -10.15 -8.40
CA SER A 17 -6.75 -10.50 -9.71
C SER A 17 -5.93 -11.81 -9.65
N GLY A 18 -6.53 -12.87 -9.10
CA GLY A 18 -5.90 -14.18 -8.99
C GLY A 18 -4.55 -14.12 -8.25
N LEU A 19 -3.47 -14.52 -8.94
CA LEU A 19 -2.10 -14.52 -8.42
C LEU A 19 -1.59 -13.13 -8.00
N TYR A 20 -2.16 -12.06 -8.57
CA TYR A 20 -1.81 -10.68 -8.25
C TYR A 20 -2.79 -10.03 -7.26
N SER A 21 -3.66 -10.82 -6.64
CA SER A 21 -4.53 -10.32 -5.58
C SER A 21 -3.68 -9.82 -4.41
N SER A 22 -3.99 -8.62 -3.95
CA SER A 22 -3.28 -7.96 -2.87
C SER A 22 -4.19 -7.00 -2.13
N ASP A 23 -3.81 -6.70 -0.89
CA ASP A 23 -4.33 -5.60 -0.11
C ASP A 23 -3.17 -4.64 0.18
N THR A 24 -3.37 -3.34 -0.05
CA THR A 24 -2.35 -2.32 0.16
C THR A 24 -2.88 -1.19 1.02
N ILE A 25 -2.16 -0.87 2.10
CA ILE A 25 -2.42 0.28 2.95
C ILE A 25 -1.34 1.33 2.71
N PHE A 26 -1.76 2.56 2.40
CA PHE A 26 -0.91 3.74 2.45
C PHE A 26 -1.25 4.48 3.76
N ASP A 27 -0.33 4.45 4.72
CA ASP A 27 -0.45 5.18 5.98
C ASP A 27 0.40 6.45 5.90
N TYR A 28 -0.26 7.57 5.56
CA TYR A 28 0.44 8.85 5.43
C TYR A 28 0.76 9.51 6.78
N MET A 29 0.16 9.07 7.88
CA MET A 29 0.55 9.55 9.21
C MET A 29 1.93 9.02 9.60
N HIS A 30 2.16 7.72 9.36
CA HIS A 30 3.42 7.05 9.67
C HIS A 30 4.44 7.12 8.53
N GLY A 31 4.00 7.42 7.30
CA GLY A 31 4.87 7.58 6.14
C GLY A 31 5.28 6.25 5.50
N TYR A 32 4.42 5.23 5.59
CA TYR A 32 4.69 3.88 5.07
C TYR A 32 3.56 3.35 4.19
N ILE A 33 3.94 2.47 3.28
CA ILE A 33 3.03 1.67 2.45
C ILE A 33 3.26 0.21 2.83
N ALA A 34 2.20 -0.54 3.04
CA ALA A 34 2.26 -1.97 3.25
C ALA A 34 1.40 -2.69 2.21
N THR A 35 1.98 -3.63 1.47
CA THR A 35 1.27 -4.48 0.51
C THR A 35 1.35 -5.93 0.97
N ARG A 36 0.20 -6.52 1.31
CA ARG A 36 0.05 -7.96 1.49
C ARG A 36 -0.22 -8.60 0.14
N LEU A 37 0.70 -9.45 -0.32
CA LEU A 37 0.52 -10.22 -1.55
C LEU A 37 0.12 -11.66 -1.20
N PHE A 38 -1.11 -12.04 -1.53
CA PHE A 38 -1.68 -13.33 -1.08
C PHE A 38 -0.93 -14.54 -1.65
N SER A 39 -0.54 -14.49 -2.92
CA SER A 39 0.20 -15.59 -3.57
C SER A 39 1.55 -15.89 -2.94
N ARG A 40 2.16 -14.92 -2.23
CA ARG A 40 3.43 -15.11 -1.52
C ARG A 40 3.27 -15.29 -0.02
N ASN A 41 2.05 -15.15 0.50
CA ASN A 41 1.78 -15.11 1.94
C ASN A 41 2.76 -14.21 2.69
N ALA A 42 3.00 -13.01 2.16
CA ALA A 42 4.02 -12.09 2.64
C ALA A 42 3.51 -10.64 2.62
N CYS A 43 4.14 -9.79 3.42
CA CYS A 43 3.88 -8.35 3.42
C CYS A 43 5.15 -7.58 3.05
N PHE A 44 4.98 -6.58 2.18
CA PHE A 44 6.04 -5.72 1.70
C PHE A 44 5.82 -4.32 2.27
N ILE A 45 6.83 -3.78 2.95
CA ILE A 45 6.79 -2.50 3.63
C ILE A 45 7.70 -1.52 2.89
N MET A 46 7.17 -0.40 2.42
CA MET A 46 7.94 0.65 1.76
C MET A 46 7.76 1.97 2.49
N LYS A 47 8.79 2.82 2.47
CA LYS A 47 8.66 4.21 2.93
C LYS A 47 8.04 5.07 1.83
N ILE A 48 7.08 5.93 2.18
CA ILE A 48 6.51 6.89 1.24
C ILE A 48 7.60 7.91 0.86
N LYS A 49 7.85 8.02 -0.44
CA LYS A 49 8.68 9.07 -1.03
C LYS A 49 7.77 9.97 -1.85
N LYS A 50 7.62 11.23 -1.44
CA LYS A 50 6.72 12.21 -2.07
C LYS A 50 7.04 12.49 -3.55
N GLU A 51 8.28 12.22 -3.97
CA GLU A 51 8.72 12.32 -5.36
C GLU A 51 8.01 11.32 -6.29
N TYR A 52 7.56 10.18 -5.75
CA TYR A 52 7.02 9.05 -6.53
C TYR A 52 5.60 8.66 -6.13
N ILE A 53 5.23 8.93 -4.88
CA ILE A 53 3.92 8.60 -4.33
C ILE A 53 3.17 9.92 -4.12
N PRO A 54 2.06 10.14 -4.86
CA PRO A 54 1.24 11.33 -4.70
C PRO A 54 0.68 11.42 -3.28
N ASP A 55 0.29 12.61 -2.86
CA ASP A 55 -0.34 12.78 -1.55
C ASP A 55 -1.78 12.23 -1.53
N LEU A 56 -2.40 12.27 -0.35
CA LEU A 56 -3.73 11.71 -0.13
C LEU A 56 -4.81 12.39 -1.00
N GLU A 57 -4.74 13.71 -1.13
CA GLU A 57 -5.73 14.51 -1.87
C GLU A 57 -5.58 14.27 -3.36
N GLU A 58 -4.34 14.27 -3.85
CA GLU A 58 -4.02 13.97 -5.24
C GLU A 58 -4.38 12.52 -5.60
N MET A 59 -4.15 11.56 -4.70
CA MET A 59 -4.61 10.17 -4.87
C MET A 59 -6.13 10.09 -5.04
N GLY A 60 -6.89 10.82 -4.21
CA GLY A 60 -8.35 10.89 -4.32
C GLY A 60 -8.81 11.48 -5.65
N ARG A 61 -8.20 12.60 -6.05
CA ARG A 61 -8.47 13.24 -7.35
C ARG A 61 -8.18 12.29 -8.51
N LEU A 62 -7.00 11.68 -8.54
CA LEU A 62 -6.59 10.75 -9.60
C LEU A 62 -7.48 9.50 -9.66
N ALA A 63 -7.91 8.98 -8.52
CA ALA A 63 -8.82 7.84 -8.46
C ALA A 63 -10.21 8.19 -9.01
N PHE A 64 -10.75 9.35 -8.62
CA PHE A 64 -12.02 9.87 -9.14
C PHE A 64 -11.97 10.12 -10.65
N GLU A 65 -10.90 10.76 -11.12
CA GLU A 65 -10.66 11.00 -12.55
C GLU A 65 -10.59 9.70 -13.35
N ARG A 66 -9.89 8.68 -12.85
CA ARG A 66 -9.86 7.36 -13.51
C ARG A 66 -11.22 6.68 -13.57
N GLN A 67 -12.04 6.79 -12.52
CA GLN A 67 -13.37 6.20 -12.50
C GLN A 67 -14.35 6.93 -13.44
N THR A 68 -14.21 8.25 -13.55
CA THR A 68 -15.08 9.09 -14.40
C THR A 68 -14.64 9.15 -15.86
N MET A 69 -13.34 8.95 -16.14
CA MET A 69 -12.79 8.87 -17.48
C MET A 69 -12.50 7.42 -17.89
N ASN A 70 -13.52 6.69 -18.36
CA ASN A 70 -13.39 5.31 -18.87
C ASN A 70 -12.55 5.16 -20.17
N THR A 71 -11.93 6.23 -20.71
CA THR A 71 -11.39 6.24 -22.08
C THR A 71 -9.96 6.77 -22.24
N VAL A 72 -9.32 7.33 -21.20
CA VAL A 72 -7.99 7.93 -21.34
C VAL A 72 -6.98 7.20 -20.45
N TYR A 73 -6.13 6.44 -21.12
CA TYR A 73 -4.97 5.73 -20.59
C TYR A 73 -4.23 6.59 -19.55
N SER A 74 -4.17 6.14 -18.29
CA SER A 74 -3.42 6.83 -17.25
C SER A 74 -1.96 6.34 -17.28
N PRO A 75 -0.98 7.20 -17.65
CA PRO A 75 0.41 6.78 -17.85
C PRO A 75 1.13 6.40 -16.55
N TYR A 76 0.59 6.79 -15.39
CA TYR A 76 1.17 6.52 -14.07
C TYR A 76 0.79 5.12 -13.59
N SER A 77 1.50 4.13 -14.14
CA SER A 77 1.54 2.78 -13.58
C SER A 77 2.74 2.70 -12.64
N VAL A 78 2.47 2.72 -11.32
CA VAL A 78 3.51 2.61 -10.29
C VAL A 78 3.93 1.14 -10.21
N TRP A 79 4.90 0.74 -11.03
CA TRP A 79 5.49 -0.60 -10.98
C TRP A 79 6.60 -0.60 -9.93
N VAL A 80 6.34 -1.21 -8.78
CA VAL A 80 7.37 -1.48 -7.76
C VAL A 80 7.97 -2.86 -7.98
N GLN A 81 9.26 -2.92 -8.27
CA GLN A 81 10.02 -4.17 -8.28
C GLN A 81 10.59 -4.40 -6.88
N PHE A 82 10.03 -5.39 -6.16
CA PHE A 82 10.61 -5.85 -4.91
C PHE A 82 11.76 -6.81 -5.20
N GLN A 83 12.97 -6.43 -4.83
CA GLN A 83 14.10 -7.36 -4.83
C GLN A 83 13.91 -8.36 -3.67
N SER A 84 14.15 -9.64 -3.95
CA SER A 84 14.08 -10.71 -2.95
C SER A 84 15.21 -10.55 -1.92
N GLY A 85 14.98 -9.73 -0.90
CA GLY A 85 15.85 -9.58 0.26
C GLY A 85 15.57 -10.61 1.37
N HIS A 86 16.35 -10.57 2.44
CA HIS A 86 16.08 -11.32 3.67
C HIS A 86 14.77 -10.83 4.30
N SER A 87 13.82 -11.74 4.55
CA SER A 87 12.60 -11.42 5.30
C SER A 87 12.79 -11.58 6.80
N ARG A 88 11.95 -10.87 7.56
CA ARG A 88 11.88 -10.99 9.02
C ARG A 88 10.44 -10.92 9.49
N LEU A 89 10.15 -11.49 10.66
CA LEU A 89 8.89 -11.22 11.34
C LEU A 89 8.95 -9.83 11.98
N GLY A 90 7.84 -9.09 11.93
CA GLY A 90 7.72 -7.81 12.60
C GLY A 90 7.70 -7.98 14.12
N ARG A 91 8.37 -7.08 14.82
CA ARG A 91 8.46 -7.00 16.28
C ARG A 91 7.56 -5.86 16.77
N MET A 92 7.24 -5.83 18.07
CA MET A 92 6.42 -4.76 18.65
C MET A 92 6.93 -3.34 18.31
N ARG A 93 8.25 -3.13 18.27
CA ARG A 93 8.84 -1.83 17.88
C ARG A 93 8.54 -1.43 16.44
N ASP A 94 8.43 -2.41 15.52
CA ASP A 94 8.10 -2.15 14.13
C ASP A 94 6.66 -1.63 14.00
N TRP A 95 5.72 -2.19 14.78
CA TRP A 95 4.32 -1.79 14.76
C TRP A 95 4.07 -0.40 15.33
N LEU A 96 4.89 0.03 16.29
CA LEU A 96 4.89 1.42 16.76
C LEU A 96 5.32 2.40 15.66
N VAL A 97 6.22 1.98 14.77
CA VAL A 97 6.72 2.81 13.66
C VAL A 97 5.74 2.80 12.48
N TYR A 98 5.16 1.64 12.15
CA TYR A 98 4.29 1.49 10.97
C TYR A 98 2.83 1.84 11.22
N GLY A 99 2.38 1.82 12.47
CA GLY A 99 0.99 2.10 12.82
C GLY A 99 0.09 0.87 12.82
N LYS A 100 -1.09 1.05 13.42
CA LYS A 100 -2.07 -0.02 13.67
C LYS A 100 -2.67 -0.63 12.40
N ALA A 101 -2.89 0.18 11.37
CA ALA A 101 -3.47 -0.30 10.12
C ALA A 101 -2.52 -1.30 9.43
N ILE A 102 -1.22 -0.96 9.36
CA ILE A 102 -0.20 -1.85 8.81
C ILE A 102 0.02 -3.09 9.71
N GLU A 103 0.00 -2.92 11.04
CA GLU A 103 0.07 -4.06 11.97
C GLU A 103 -1.07 -5.05 11.69
N GLN A 104 -2.32 -4.59 11.57
CA GLN A 104 -3.48 -5.44 11.29
C GLN A 104 -3.35 -6.17 9.94
N LEU A 105 -2.79 -5.51 8.92
CA LEU A 105 -2.59 -6.10 7.60
C LEU A 105 -1.49 -7.17 7.57
N CYS A 106 -0.40 -6.96 8.32
CA CYS A 106 0.87 -7.68 8.13
C CYS A 106 1.30 -8.57 9.30
N THR A 107 0.57 -8.56 10.42
CA THR A 107 0.86 -9.43 11.56
C THR A 107 0.83 -10.91 11.15
N GLY A 108 1.83 -11.66 11.60
CA GLY A 108 1.98 -13.09 11.29
C GLY A 108 2.56 -13.38 9.91
N LEU A 109 2.90 -12.36 9.12
CA LEU A 109 3.52 -12.52 7.80
C LEU A 109 5.01 -12.16 7.82
N PRO A 110 5.83 -12.80 6.97
CA PRO A 110 7.17 -12.32 6.70
C PRO A 110 7.11 -10.92 6.08
N LEU A 111 7.91 -10.00 6.65
CA LEU A 111 8.08 -8.64 6.18
C LEU A 111 9.30 -8.56 5.26
N TYR A 112 9.09 -7.96 4.10
CA TYR A 112 10.13 -7.53 3.17
C TYR A 112 10.13 -5.99 3.13
N GLN A 113 11.31 -5.37 3.06
CA GLN A 113 11.48 -3.92 3.04
C GLN A 113 12.14 -3.48 1.74
#